data_AF-A0A4E0QSY7-F1
#
_entry.id   AF-A0A4E0QSY7-F1
#
_cell.length_a   1.000
_cell.length_b   1.000
_cell.length_c   1.000
_cell.angle_alpha   90.00
_cell.angle_beta   90.00
_cell.angle_gamma   90.00
#
_symmetry.space_group_name_H-M   'P 1'
#
loop_
_entity.id
_entity.type
_entity.pdbx_description
1 polymer ?
#
loop_
_entity_poly.entity_id
_entity_poly.type
_entity_poly.pdbx_seq_one_letter_code
_entity_poly.pdbx_strand_id
1 'polypeptide(L)'
;MWQFFIGLSLLFISIVGYAIPTVGSCLLHNFKRVMTDKNGTLDTNQGVWVLRHDAPVYPTFDASHSSSIQAFGEYLLPLKVAKHPYSGVQRVQVRKLGTETVLGWMEGYDLLCRIKPLESDKGLARKVFVKTPRLVYSAYKGSCNGNCEQLARFELYFIFAEDRLYQRYLILKAHRLKDKPFSSFASKPMGWVKYDHTIPWNTILGLRPKADKLLAYTEENASVEIVGGNIHIPILDIKQNYYQVAAQGEVFYIPIDAEKVQEEVWMTANQLADWLALLKAFEKALPLQKQRTAFVYRLRKQIQDLIGSYPPSNIVLSEWLAKQRVLPIRQDSPLLQYSLDEIGRKIEDCEVSLLVNWVTEIRKVLQNVSSDSTQKVAFRPKYPTTSISCPLSEKGKKIPESLEFEPSAPLGSDDNYRYDHSLYGKTVYWLPVEFLP
;
A
#
# COMPACT_ATOMS: atom_id res chain seq x y z
N MET A 1 7.31 -20.14 69.88
CA MET A 1 6.40 -19.03 69.55
C MET A 1 7.28 -17.81 69.29
N TRP A 2 7.69 -17.55 68.05
CA TRP A 2 8.28 -16.28 67.58
C TRP A 2 8.31 -16.31 66.05
N GLN A 3 7.66 -15.33 65.43
CA GLN A 3 7.41 -15.20 64.00
C GLN A 3 8.57 -14.45 63.32
N PHE A 4 9.07 -14.99 62.20
CA PHE A 4 9.87 -14.23 61.22
C PHE A 4 9.12 -14.28 59.88
N PHE A 5 8.25 -13.30 59.64
CA PHE A 5 7.67 -13.05 58.32
C PHE A 5 8.49 -11.93 57.66
N ILE A 6 9.41 -12.31 56.77
CA ILE A 6 10.13 -11.37 55.91
C ILE A 6 9.15 -10.92 54.83
N GLY A 7 8.69 -9.68 54.95
CA GLY A 7 7.90 -8.97 53.94
C GLY A 7 8.78 -8.67 52.72
N LEU A 8 8.79 -9.59 51.75
CA LEU A 8 9.32 -9.35 50.42
C LEU A 8 8.35 -8.41 49.68
N SER A 9 8.47 -7.11 49.96
CA SER A 9 7.76 -6.06 49.22
C SER A 9 8.32 -6.04 47.80
N LEU A 10 7.66 -6.78 46.91
CA LEU A 10 7.85 -6.71 45.47
C LEU A 10 7.53 -5.26 45.05
N LEU A 11 8.55 -4.42 45.00
CA LEU A 11 8.59 -3.22 44.18
C LEU A 11 8.40 -3.66 42.73
N PHE A 12 7.15 -3.93 42.34
CA PHE A 12 6.73 -3.84 40.97
C PHE A 12 6.86 -2.38 40.58
N ILE A 13 8.10 -1.97 40.29
CA ILE A 13 8.33 -0.87 39.36
C ILE A 13 7.57 -1.32 38.13
N SER A 14 6.35 -0.80 37.98
CA SER A 14 5.62 -0.90 36.73
C SER A 14 6.49 -0.18 35.73
N ILE A 15 7.40 -0.93 35.09
CA ILE A 15 8.24 -0.46 33.99
C ILE A 15 7.24 0.04 32.97
N VAL A 16 7.09 1.35 32.92
CA VAL A 16 6.17 2.02 31.99
C VAL A 16 6.78 1.80 30.62
N GLY A 17 6.22 0.83 29.91
CA GLY A 17 6.73 0.37 28.63
C GLY A 17 6.44 1.35 27.50
N TYR A 18 7.30 2.37 27.32
CA TYR A 18 7.17 3.30 26.21
C TYR A 18 7.28 2.60 24.84
N ALA A 19 6.70 3.22 23.81
CA ALA A 19 6.90 2.74 22.45
C ALA A 19 8.36 2.89 22.04
N ILE A 20 8.97 1.79 21.64
CA ILE A 20 10.32 1.79 21.09
C ILE A 20 10.23 1.23 19.67
N PRO A 21 9.58 1.96 18.74
CA PRO A 21 9.49 1.49 17.38
C PRO A 21 10.87 1.47 16.77
N THR A 22 11.32 0.28 16.40
CA THR A 22 12.56 0.12 15.64
C THR A 22 12.33 0.31 14.16
N VAL A 23 11.14 -0.08 13.67
CA VAL A 23 10.77 -0.02 12.26
C VAL A 23 9.98 1.26 12.00
N GLY A 24 10.42 2.06 11.03
CA GLY A 24 9.78 3.31 10.60
C GLY A 24 10.28 4.56 11.33
N SER A 25 10.82 4.42 12.54
CA SER A 25 11.40 5.52 13.30
C SER A 25 12.75 5.99 12.73
N CYS A 26 13.28 7.06 13.29
CA CYS A 26 14.61 7.57 12.99
C CYS A 26 15.73 6.70 13.58
N LEU A 27 15.44 5.69 14.41
CA LEU A 27 16.46 4.86 15.06
C LEU A 27 17.36 4.13 14.04
N LEU A 28 16.73 3.53 13.02
CA LEU A 28 17.41 2.77 11.96
C LEU A 28 17.45 3.54 10.62
N HIS A 29 17.09 4.83 10.64
CA HIS A 29 17.07 5.64 9.42
C HIS A 29 18.50 5.96 8.95
N ASN A 30 18.75 5.74 7.67
CA ASN A 30 20.05 6.01 7.06
C ASN A 30 20.14 7.45 6.55
N PHE A 31 20.63 8.34 7.40
CA PHE A 31 20.83 9.75 7.08
C PHE A 31 21.99 10.03 6.11
N LYS A 32 22.83 9.04 5.75
CA LYS A 32 24.04 9.27 4.93
C LYS A 32 23.77 9.97 3.60
N ARG A 33 22.60 9.76 3.01
CA ARG A 33 22.23 10.37 1.72
C ARG A 33 21.92 11.87 1.80
N VAL A 34 21.66 12.37 3.01
CA VAL A 34 21.30 13.77 3.27
C VAL A 34 22.29 14.46 4.21
N MET A 35 23.44 13.82 4.50
CA MET A 35 24.51 14.42 5.30
C MET A 35 25.38 15.32 4.42
N THR A 36 25.66 16.54 4.88
CA THR A 36 26.58 17.47 4.22
C THR A 36 28.01 17.32 4.66
N ASP A 37 28.24 16.81 5.86
CA ASP A 37 29.56 16.72 6.46
C ASP A 37 29.75 15.41 7.27
N LYS A 38 30.99 15.19 7.71
CA LYS A 38 31.35 14.05 8.57
C LYS A 38 30.86 14.21 10.01
N ASN A 39 30.42 15.42 10.39
CA ASN A 39 29.91 15.73 11.72
C ASN A 39 28.40 15.39 11.86
N GLY A 40 27.80 14.83 10.80
CA GLY A 40 26.41 14.40 10.79
C GLY A 40 25.42 15.53 10.58
N THR A 41 25.86 16.70 10.08
CA THR A 41 24.97 17.79 9.68
C THR A 41 24.13 17.35 8.49
N LEU A 42 22.83 17.67 8.53
CA LEU A 42 21.87 17.28 7.51
C LEU A 42 21.51 18.48 6.62
N ASP A 43 21.45 18.27 5.31
CA ASP A 43 20.80 19.15 4.35
C ASP A 43 19.52 18.47 3.85
N THR A 44 18.46 18.69 4.62
CA THR A 44 17.13 18.21 4.27
C THR A 44 16.07 19.15 4.81
N ASN A 45 15.06 19.41 3.96
CA ASN A 45 13.84 20.10 4.36
C ASN A 45 12.75 19.11 4.79
N GLN A 46 13.03 17.81 4.75
CA GLN A 46 12.12 16.78 5.22
C GLN A 46 12.13 16.77 6.75
N GLY A 47 11.01 17.15 7.35
CA GLY A 47 10.86 17.09 8.80
C GLY A 47 10.56 15.68 9.31
N VAL A 48 10.50 15.60 10.63
CA VAL A 48 10.24 14.39 11.40
C VAL A 48 9.06 14.65 12.34
N TRP A 49 8.34 13.59 12.69
CA TRP A 49 7.19 13.68 13.61
C TRP A 49 7.52 13.03 14.94
N VAL A 50 7.13 13.67 16.04
CA VAL A 50 7.29 13.10 17.38
C VAL A 50 6.32 11.91 17.57
N LEU A 51 6.85 10.75 17.93
CA LEU A 51 6.14 9.47 18.03
C LEU A 51 5.60 9.15 19.42
N ARG A 52 6.03 9.91 20.43
CA ARG A 52 5.70 9.69 21.84
C ARG A 52 5.25 11.01 22.48
N HIS A 53 4.16 10.99 23.23
CA HIS A 53 3.81 12.11 24.11
C HIS A 53 4.83 12.20 25.24
N ASP A 54 5.17 13.41 25.63
CA ASP A 54 6.24 13.71 26.57
C ASP A 54 7.60 13.14 26.13
N ALA A 55 7.88 13.18 24.83
CA ALA A 55 9.15 12.71 24.30
C ALA A 55 10.29 13.62 24.81
N PRO A 56 11.31 13.07 25.49
CA PRO A 56 12.38 13.83 26.10
C PRO A 56 13.26 14.48 25.04
N VAL A 57 13.63 15.72 25.31
CA VAL A 57 14.65 16.48 24.58
C VAL A 57 15.84 16.68 25.50
N TYR A 58 17.02 16.33 25.01
CA TYR A 58 18.28 16.38 25.73
C TYR A 58 19.10 17.59 25.28
N PRO A 59 19.80 18.29 26.18
CA PRO A 59 20.59 19.47 25.81
C PRO A 59 21.80 19.12 24.93
N THR A 60 22.39 17.94 25.15
CA THR A 60 23.52 17.40 24.37
C THR A 60 23.23 15.98 23.89
N PHE A 61 23.99 15.49 22.91
CA PHE A 61 23.76 14.15 22.36
C PHE A 61 24.09 13.03 23.36
N ASP A 62 24.89 13.28 24.39
CA ASP A 62 25.34 12.35 25.42
C ASP A 62 24.68 12.58 26.80
N ALA A 63 23.81 13.58 26.93
CA ALA A 63 23.13 13.86 28.19
C ALA A 63 22.18 12.72 28.60
N SER A 64 22.19 12.38 29.89
CA SER A 64 21.29 11.40 30.51
C SER A 64 19.95 12.00 30.97
N HIS A 65 19.90 13.32 31.16
CA HIS A 65 18.72 14.04 31.66
C HIS A 65 18.11 14.91 30.56
N SER A 66 16.78 14.87 30.46
CA SER A 66 16.04 15.72 29.53
C SER A 66 15.95 17.17 30.04
N SER A 67 16.14 18.14 29.16
CA SER A 67 15.92 19.57 29.42
C SER A 67 14.46 19.99 29.20
N SER A 68 13.74 19.30 28.33
CA SER A 68 12.33 19.56 28.03
C SER A 68 11.66 18.31 27.44
N ILE A 69 10.38 18.43 27.11
CA ILE A 69 9.57 17.37 26.49
C ILE A 69 8.85 17.91 25.26
N GLN A 70 8.49 17.04 24.32
CA GLN A 70 7.67 17.37 23.14
C GLN A 70 6.39 16.53 23.11
N ALA A 71 5.30 17.10 22.58
CA ALA A 71 4.05 16.38 22.41
C ALA A 71 4.08 15.47 21.18
N PHE A 72 3.27 14.40 21.24
CA PHE A 72 3.02 13.52 20.11
C PHE A 72 2.51 14.29 18.88
N GLY A 73 3.00 13.92 17.70
CA GLY A 73 2.57 14.54 16.45
C GLY A 73 3.11 15.94 16.22
N GLU A 74 4.01 16.46 17.07
CA GLU A 74 4.75 17.68 16.75
C GLU A 74 5.67 17.45 15.55
N TYR A 75 5.68 18.42 14.61
CA TYR A 75 6.54 18.40 13.43
C TYR A 75 7.81 19.20 13.67
N LEU A 76 8.96 18.55 13.51
CA LEU A 76 10.27 19.12 13.79
C LEU A 76 11.18 19.00 12.55
N LEU A 77 12.20 19.86 12.47
CA LEU A 77 13.25 19.74 11.45
C LEU A 77 14.50 19.11 12.05
N PRO A 78 15.01 18.01 11.46
CA PRO A 78 16.26 17.41 11.90
C PRO A 78 17.46 18.23 11.40
N LEU A 79 18.48 18.41 12.25
CA LEU A 79 19.66 19.23 11.99
C LEU A 79 20.95 18.42 11.95
N LYS A 80 21.13 17.54 12.94
CA LYS A 80 22.32 16.70 13.10
C LYS A 80 21.93 15.32 13.59
N VAL A 81 22.76 14.33 13.32
CA VAL A 81 22.61 12.98 13.91
C VAL A 81 23.93 12.50 14.51
N ALA A 82 23.80 11.86 15.67
CA ALA A 82 24.93 11.29 16.40
C ALA A 82 24.49 10.00 17.09
N LYS A 83 25.44 9.14 17.43
CA LYS A 83 25.17 7.98 18.29
C LYS A 83 25.59 8.31 19.72
N HIS A 84 24.73 8.01 20.67
CA HIS A 84 25.05 8.14 22.08
C HIS A 84 26.24 7.22 22.43
N PRO A 85 27.27 7.70 23.14
CA PRO A 85 28.54 6.99 23.30
C PRO A 85 28.40 5.65 24.03
N TYR A 86 27.50 5.59 25.02
CA TYR A 86 27.32 4.40 25.85
C TYR A 86 26.27 3.41 25.32
N SER A 87 25.06 3.89 24.99
CA SER A 87 23.97 3.06 24.51
C SER A 87 24.04 2.74 23.02
N GLY A 88 24.85 3.46 22.24
CA GLY A 88 24.91 3.34 20.78
C GLY A 88 23.65 3.81 20.05
N VAL A 89 22.65 4.32 20.79
CA VAL A 89 21.37 4.75 20.23
C VAL A 89 21.56 6.02 19.39
N GLN A 90 20.96 6.03 18.20
CA GLN A 90 20.98 7.19 17.32
C GLN A 90 20.09 8.29 17.90
N ARG A 91 20.65 9.48 18.12
CA ARG A 91 19.93 10.70 18.49
C ARG A 91 19.96 11.71 17.35
N VAL A 92 18.91 12.50 17.25
CA VAL A 92 18.71 13.51 16.22
C VAL A 92 18.57 14.87 16.90
N GLN A 93 19.41 15.82 16.53
CA GLN A 93 19.24 17.21 16.93
C GLN A 93 18.09 17.83 16.12
N VAL A 94 17.17 18.50 16.80
CA VAL A 94 15.93 19.00 16.19
C VAL A 94 15.68 20.47 16.51
N ARG A 95 14.89 21.12 15.66
CA ARG A 95 14.35 22.47 15.87
C ARG A 95 12.89 22.56 15.42
N LYS A 96 12.17 23.59 15.87
CA LYS A 96 10.83 23.88 15.36
C LYS A 96 10.91 24.48 13.96
N LEU A 97 9.93 24.13 13.12
CA LEU A 97 9.78 24.70 11.80
C LEU A 97 9.58 26.22 11.89
N GLY A 98 10.32 26.98 11.08
CA GLY A 98 10.26 28.46 11.07
C GLY A 98 11.05 29.14 12.18
N THR A 99 11.77 28.37 13.02
CA THR A 99 12.65 28.93 14.06
C THR A 99 14.11 28.57 13.77
N GLU A 100 15.06 29.42 14.16
CA GLU A 100 16.49 29.10 14.12
C GLU A 100 16.96 28.41 15.42
N THR A 101 16.17 28.53 16.49
CA THR A 101 16.50 28.00 17.81
C THR A 101 16.46 26.47 17.82
N VAL A 102 17.60 25.87 18.17
CA VAL A 102 17.72 24.44 18.42
C VAL A 102 16.94 24.06 19.68
N LEU A 103 16.09 23.04 19.59
CA LEU A 103 15.38 22.52 20.76
C LEU A 103 16.28 21.62 21.61
N GLY A 104 17.10 20.80 20.95
CA GLY A 104 18.01 19.85 21.58
C GLY A 104 18.07 18.55 20.78
N TRP A 105 18.43 17.46 21.45
CA TRP A 105 18.58 16.12 20.89
C TRP A 105 17.43 15.24 21.33
N MET A 106 16.89 14.43 20.42
CA MET A 106 15.87 13.43 20.74
C MET A 106 16.33 12.04 20.32
N GLU A 107 15.87 11.02 21.03
CA GLU A 107 16.12 9.62 20.69
C GLU A 107 15.50 9.28 19.32
N GLY A 108 16.19 8.52 18.49
CA GLY A 108 15.73 8.20 17.14
C GLY A 108 14.43 7.40 17.11
N TYR A 109 14.14 6.62 18.15
CA TYR A 109 12.87 5.89 18.28
C TYR A 109 11.69 6.80 18.67
N ASP A 110 11.94 8.01 19.18
CA ASP A 110 10.92 9.00 19.49
C ASP A 110 10.50 9.85 18.27
N LEU A 111 11.14 9.62 17.11
CA LEU A 111 10.94 10.40 15.90
C LEU A 111 10.58 9.49 14.71
N LEU A 112 9.64 9.95 13.89
CA LEU A 112 9.26 9.32 12.63
C LEU A 112 10.05 9.96 11.49
N CYS A 113 10.94 9.19 10.87
CA CYS A 113 11.70 9.63 9.70
C CYS A 113 11.08 9.18 8.37
N ARG A 114 10.12 8.25 8.41
CA ARG A 114 9.52 7.68 7.19
C ARG A 114 8.37 8.56 6.70
N ILE A 115 8.41 8.93 5.42
CA ILE A 115 7.36 9.71 4.74
C ILE A 115 6.34 8.87 3.97
N LYS A 116 6.61 7.58 3.82
CA LYS A 116 5.74 6.58 3.18
C LYS A 116 5.40 5.47 4.18
N PRO A 117 4.29 4.76 4.00
CA PRO A 117 3.97 3.58 4.80
C PRO A 117 5.10 2.56 4.81
N LEU A 118 5.11 1.71 5.83
CA LEU A 118 5.89 0.48 5.83
C LEU A 118 5.44 -0.37 4.64
N GLU A 119 6.40 -1.06 4.03
CA GLU A 119 6.11 -2.00 2.94
C GLU A 119 6.00 -3.41 3.52
N SER A 120 5.11 -4.22 2.95
CA SER A 120 5.00 -5.64 3.27
C SER A 120 6.20 -6.39 2.67
N ASP A 121 6.31 -7.66 3.03
CA ASP A 121 7.15 -8.60 2.30
C ASP A 121 6.77 -8.72 0.82
N LYS A 122 5.59 -8.28 0.40
CA LYS A 122 5.17 -8.18 -1.01
C LYS A 122 5.40 -6.80 -1.61
N GLY A 123 6.12 -5.90 -0.94
CA GLY A 123 6.43 -4.54 -1.43
C GLY A 123 5.23 -3.60 -1.51
N LEU A 124 4.07 -4.04 -1.01
CA LEU A 124 2.85 -3.25 -0.94
C LEU A 124 2.87 -2.38 0.31
N ALA A 125 2.29 -1.18 0.24
CA ALA A 125 2.06 -0.38 1.44
C ALA A 125 1.22 -1.18 2.44
N ARG A 126 1.75 -1.35 3.66
CA ARG A 126 1.06 -2.02 4.76
C ARG A 126 -0.11 -1.17 5.22
N LYS A 127 -1.26 -1.80 5.29
CA LYS A 127 -2.52 -1.18 5.69
C LYS A 127 -3.18 -2.02 6.77
N VAL A 128 -4.09 -1.40 7.52
CA VAL A 128 -4.91 -2.06 8.54
C VAL A 128 -6.32 -1.51 8.52
N PHE A 129 -7.30 -2.38 8.78
CA PHE A 129 -8.64 -1.97 9.20
C PHE A 129 -8.73 -2.03 10.73
N VAL A 130 -9.52 -1.15 11.33
CA VAL A 130 -9.75 -1.14 12.78
C VAL A 130 -10.98 -1.99 13.12
N LYS A 131 -10.84 -3.00 13.99
CA LYS A 131 -11.93 -3.96 14.30
C LYS A 131 -13.12 -3.36 15.04
N THR A 132 -12.85 -2.49 16.01
CA THR A 132 -13.87 -1.87 16.88
C THR A 132 -13.58 -0.38 17.02
N PRO A 133 -14.60 0.51 17.05
CA PRO A 133 -14.38 1.94 17.26
C PRO A 133 -13.69 2.13 18.61
N ARG A 134 -12.50 2.74 18.60
CA ARG A 134 -11.73 2.99 19.82
C ARG A 134 -10.98 4.32 19.72
N LEU A 135 -10.68 4.87 20.88
CA LEU A 135 -9.81 6.02 21.01
C LEU A 135 -8.41 5.65 20.51
N VAL A 136 -7.83 6.47 19.63
CA VAL A 136 -6.40 6.36 19.34
C VAL A 136 -5.63 6.84 20.55
N TYR A 137 -4.60 6.10 20.95
CA TYR A 137 -3.70 6.57 21.99
C TYR A 137 -2.61 7.45 21.35
N SER A 138 -2.63 8.74 21.69
CA SER A 138 -1.53 9.68 21.41
C SER A 138 -0.26 9.29 22.16
N ALA A 139 -0.39 8.56 23.28
CA ALA A 139 0.69 7.84 23.94
C ALA A 139 0.21 6.65 24.78
N TYR A 140 1.15 5.73 25.02
CA TYR A 140 1.04 4.43 25.68
C TYR A 140 0.09 4.34 26.89
N LYS A 141 0.02 5.37 27.73
CA LYS A 141 -0.94 5.50 28.83
C LYS A 141 -1.19 6.98 29.09
N GLY A 142 -2.36 7.44 28.68
CA GLY A 142 -3.03 8.63 29.17
C GLY A 142 -4.51 8.37 28.94
N SER A 143 -5.35 8.65 29.93
CA SER A 143 -6.75 8.90 29.64
C SER A 143 -6.77 9.90 28.50
N CYS A 144 -7.59 9.65 27.49
CA CYS A 144 -7.77 10.63 26.46
C CYS A 144 -8.29 11.90 27.12
N ASN A 145 -7.46 12.94 27.27
CA ASN A 145 -7.84 14.21 27.91
C ASN A 145 -8.73 15.05 26.96
N GLY A 146 -9.73 14.42 26.33
CA GLY A 146 -10.70 15.04 25.42
C GLY A 146 -10.25 15.20 23.96
N ASN A 147 -8.95 15.10 23.64
CA ASN A 147 -8.40 15.50 22.33
C ASN A 147 -7.91 14.35 21.42
N CYS A 148 -8.25 13.10 21.71
CA CYS A 148 -7.84 11.99 20.86
C CYS A 148 -8.81 11.81 19.72
N GLU A 149 -8.26 11.53 18.55
CA GLU A 149 -9.08 11.17 17.42
C GLU A 149 -9.67 9.77 17.66
N GLN A 150 -10.96 9.63 17.37
CA GLN A 150 -11.64 8.35 17.42
C GLN A 150 -11.42 7.65 16.08
N LEU A 151 -11.01 6.39 16.13
CA LEU A 151 -10.96 5.54 14.94
C LEU A 151 -12.38 5.06 14.64
N ALA A 152 -12.82 5.26 13.40
CA ALA A 152 -14.01 4.58 12.94
C ALA A 152 -13.73 3.08 12.77
N ARG A 153 -14.75 2.26 13.08
CA ARG A 153 -14.71 0.83 12.80
C ARG A 153 -14.59 0.63 11.30
N PHE A 154 -13.77 -0.34 10.93
CA PHE A 154 -13.58 -0.80 9.55
C PHE A 154 -13.10 0.30 8.59
N GLU A 155 -12.51 1.36 9.13
CA GLU A 155 -11.83 2.37 8.34
C GLU A 155 -10.38 1.94 8.05
N LEU A 156 -9.90 2.25 6.85
CA LEU A 156 -8.60 1.85 6.33
C LEU A 156 -7.50 2.83 6.72
N TYR A 157 -6.44 2.35 7.36
CA TYR A 157 -5.28 3.16 7.70
C TYR A 157 -3.98 2.57 7.16
N PHE A 158 -2.98 3.43 6.97
CA PHE A 158 -1.63 3.04 6.57
C PHE A 158 -0.71 2.93 7.77
N ILE A 159 0.14 1.89 7.81
CA ILE A 159 1.10 1.67 8.90
C ILE A 159 2.40 2.39 8.57
N PHE A 160 2.89 3.29 9.44
CA PHE A 160 4.13 4.05 9.22
C PHE A 160 5.29 3.62 10.13
N ALA A 161 4.97 3.11 11.32
CA ALA A 161 5.93 2.56 12.25
C ALA A 161 5.33 1.36 12.98
N GLU A 162 6.20 0.51 13.48
CA GLU A 162 5.83 -0.72 14.16
C GLU A 162 6.67 -0.89 15.42
N ASP A 163 5.99 -1.12 16.53
CA ASP A 163 6.61 -1.49 17.79
C ASP A 163 6.21 -2.92 18.11
N ARG A 164 7.16 -3.82 17.81
CA ARG A 164 6.99 -5.27 17.93
C ARG A 164 6.99 -5.73 19.38
N LEU A 165 7.67 -5.01 20.28
CA LEU A 165 7.75 -5.37 21.69
C LEU A 165 6.37 -5.27 22.35
N TYR A 166 5.62 -4.23 21.99
CA TYR A 166 4.27 -3.99 22.52
C TYR A 166 3.16 -4.26 21.51
N GLN A 167 3.49 -4.91 20.38
CA GLN A 167 2.56 -5.34 19.34
C GLN A 167 1.60 -4.24 18.90
N ARG A 168 2.15 -3.13 18.39
CA ARG A 168 1.36 -1.98 17.94
C ARG A 168 1.86 -1.34 16.65
N TYR A 169 0.91 -0.77 15.92
CA TYR A 169 1.12 0.01 14.71
C TYR A 169 0.93 1.49 14.98
N LEU A 170 1.83 2.32 14.45
CA LEU A 170 1.52 3.73 14.24
C LEU A 170 0.79 3.87 12.91
N ILE A 171 -0.41 4.45 12.96
CA ILE A 171 -1.29 4.52 11.80
C ILE A 171 -1.60 5.96 11.36
N LEU A 172 -1.83 6.13 10.06
CA LEU A 172 -2.14 7.40 9.42
C LEU A 172 -3.24 7.21 8.36
N LYS A 173 -4.09 8.24 8.18
CA LYS A 173 -5.09 8.28 7.11
C LYS A 173 -4.45 8.48 5.73
N ALA A 174 -3.34 9.21 5.60
CA ALA A 174 -2.72 9.42 4.29
C ALA A 174 -1.63 8.42 3.91
N HIS A 175 -1.54 8.14 2.61
CA HIS A 175 -0.48 7.36 1.99
C HIS A 175 0.88 8.08 1.94
N ARG A 176 0.92 9.40 2.20
CA ARG A 176 2.17 10.17 2.31
C ARG A 176 2.05 11.23 3.38
N LEU A 177 3.06 11.33 4.22
CA LEU A 177 3.29 12.54 5.01
C LEU A 177 3.83 13.59 4.05
N LYS A 178 3.06 14.65 3.80
CA LYS A 178 3.56 15.79 3.03
C LYS A 178 4.51 16.60 3.90
N ASP A 179 5.60 17.09 3.33
CA ASP A 179 6.67 17.82 4.02
C ASP A 179 6.26 19.21 4.55
N LYS A 180 4.99 19.59 4.43
CA LYS A 180 4.47 20.88 4.89
C LYS A 180 3.30 20.68 5.86
N PRO A 181 3.50 20.87 7.17
CA PRO A 181 2.44 20.76 8.18
C PRO A 181 1.38 21.87 8.06
N PHE A 182 1.63 22.90 7.26
CA PHE A 182 0.76 24.08 7.15
C PHE A 182 -0.35 23.97 6.11
N SER A 183 -0.47 22.87 5.37
CA SER A 183 -1.72 22.66 4.62
C SER A 183 -2.78 22.17 5.59
N SER A 184 -4.01 22.69 5.52
CA SER A 184 -5.17 22.14 6.23
C SER A 184 -5.40 20.63 5.95
N PHE A 185 -4.75 20.10 4.92
CA PHE A 185 -4.74 18.70 4.53
C PHE A 185 -3.48 17.94 4.98
N ALA A 186 -2.64 18.53 5.83
CA ALA A 186 -1.44 17.87 6.32
C ALA A 186 -1.86 16.73 7.24
N SER A 187 -1.55 15.51 6.83
CA SER A 187 -1.86 14.34 7.63
C SER A 187 -0.84 14.24 8.75
N LYS A 188 -1.32 14.36 9.99
CA LYS A 188 -0.53 14.08 11.18
C LYS A 188 -0.63 12.59 11.53
N PRO A 189 0.35 12.03 12.26
CA PRO A 189 0.20 10.73 12.90
C PRO A 189 -1.10 10.68 13.73
N MET A 190 -1.93 9.66 13.53
CA MET A 190 -3.16 9.50 14.32
C MET A 190 -2.80 9.02 15.73
N GLY A 191 -1.85 8.08 15.81
CA GLY A 191 -1.36 7.46 17.04
C GLY A 191 -1.24 5.95 16.92
N TRP A 192 -1.11 5.28 18.07
CA TRP A 192 -0.75 3.87 18.15
C TRP A 192 -1.97 2.97 18.38
N VAL A 193 -2.04 1.86 17.65
CA VAL A 193 -3.10 0.86 17.75
C VAL A 193 -2.50 -0.53 17.91
N LYS A 194 -3.01 -1.31 18.86
CA LYS A 194 -2.58 -2.70 19.09
C LYS A 194 -2.94 -3.62 17.92
N TYR A 195 -2.12 -4.64 17.68
CA TYR A 195 -2.33 -5.61 16.61
C TYR A 195 -3.68 -6.32 16.69
N ASP A 196 -4.06 -6.78 17.88
CA ASP A 196 -5.30 -7.51 18.15
C ASP A 196 -6.58 -6.72 17.80
N HIS A 197 -6.50 -5.38 17.84
CA HIS A 197 -7.58 -4.47 17.45
C HIS A 197 -7.59 -4.11 15.95
N THR A 198 -6.69 -4.69 15.16
CA THR A 198 -6.57 -4.41 13.73
C THR A 198 -6.70 -5.67 12.89
N ILE A 199 -7.09 -5.49 11.63
CA ILE A 199 -7.02 -6.52 10.59
C ILE A 199 -6.01 -6.01 9.55
N PRO A 200 -4.78 -6.56 9.53
CA PRO A 200 -3.80 -6.21 8.52
C PRO A 200 -4.31 -6.55 7.12
N TRP A 201 -4.31 -5.58 6.22
CA TRP A 201 -4.61 -5.78 4.81
C TRP A 201 -3.35 -5.54 3.98
N ASN A 202 -2.59 -6.62 3.81
CA ASN A 202 -1.31 -6.61 3.11
C ASN A 202 -1.44 -6.99 1.63
N THR A 203 -2.66 -6.92 1.09
CA THR A 203 -2.95 -7.11 -0.33
C THR A 203 -3.49 -5.80 -0.92
N ILE A 204 -3.82 -5.82 -2.20
CA ILE A 204 -4.57 -4.78 -2.91
C ILE A 204 -5.82 -5.36 -3.55
N LEU A 205 -6.19 -6.58 -3.18
CA LEU A 205 -7.32 -7.27 -3.78
C LEU A 205 -8.57 -7.05 -2.95
N GLY A 206 -9.71 -7.04 -3.64
CA GLY A 206 -11.03 -6.94 -3.06
C GLY A 206 -12.02 -7.78 -3.86
N LEU A 207 -13.21 -7.97 -3.30
CA LEU A 207 -14.35 -8.55 -3.96
C LEU A 207 -15.45 -7.51 -4.08
N ARG A 208 -16.09 -7.48 -5.24
CA ARG A 208 -17.38 -6.82 -5.43
C ARG A 208 -18.46 -7.90 -5.60
N PRO A 209 -19.47 -7.96 -4.72
CA PRO A 209 -20.61 -8.85 -4.91
C PRO A 209 -21.35 -8.52 -6.21
N LYS A 210 -21.67 -9.54 -7.02
CA LYS A 210 -22.54 -9.44 -8.20
C LYS A 210 -24.02 -9.62 -7.85
N ALA A 211 -24.28 -10.25 -6.70
CA ALA A 211 -25.60 -10.47 -6.15
C ALA A 211 -25.85 -9.55 -4.95
N ASP A 212 -27.14 -9.30 -4.65
CA ASP A 212 -27.57 -8.49 -3.51
C ASP A 212 -27.15 -9.07 -2.15
N LYS A 213 -26.83 -10.36 -2.11
CA LYS A 213 -26.53 -11.10 -0.89
C LYS A 213 -25.39 -12.07 -1.16
N LEU A 214 -24.42 -12.07 -0.26
CA LEU A 214 -23.28 -12.98 -0.30
C LEU A 214 -23.20 -13.74 1.03
N LEU A 215 -23.14 -15.06 0.96
CA LEU A 215 -22.92 -15.89 2.14
C LEU A 215 -21.43 -15.91 2.48
N ALA A 216 -21.11 -15.52 3.70
CA ALA A 216 -19.77 -15.58 4.25
C ALA A 216 -19.78 -16.42 5.53
N TYR A 217 -18.65 -17.05 5.85
CA TYR A 217 -18.53 -17.98 6.97
C TYR A 217 -17.46 -17.51 7.95
N THR A 218 -17.68 -17.71 9.25
CA THR A 218 -16.63 -17.57 10.27
C THR A 218 -15.82 -18.86 10.40
N GLU A 219 -14.74 -18.85 11.20
CA GLU A 219 -13.99 -20.08 11.52
C GLU A 219 -14.86 -21.13 12.25
N GLU A 220 -15.90 -20.69 12.94
CA GLU A 220 -16.87 -21.54 13.63
C GLU A 220 -17.99 -22.04 12.69
N ASN A 221 -17.87 -21.81 11.38
CA ASN A 221 -18.87 -22.13 10.35
C ASN A 221 -20.23 -21.46 10.53
N ALA A 222 -20.32 -20.38 11.31
CA ALA A 222 -21.52 -19.55 11.35
C ALA A 222 -21.63 -18.77 10.03
N SER A 223 -22.74 -18.94 9.32
CA SER A 223 -23.01 -18.18 8.10
C SER A 223 -23.52 -16.79 8.44
N VAL A 224 -22.87 -15.76 7.90
CA VAL A 224 -23.30 -14.38 7.94
C VAL A 224 -23.63 -13.93 6.53
N GLU A 225 -24.75 -13.25 6.38
CA GLU A 225 -25.13 -12.62 5.13
C GLU A 225 -24.44 -11.26 5.03
N ILE A 226 -23.58 -11.10 4.03
CA ILE A 226 -23.04 -9.79 3.66
C ILE A 226 -23.98 -9.23 2.58
N VAL A 227 -24.69 -8.16 2.94
CA VAL A 227 -25.49 -7.41 1.97
C VAL A 227 -24.55 -6.85 0.91
N GLY A 228 -24.84 -7.18 -0.33
CA GLY A 228 -24.12 -6.73 -1.51
C GLY A 228 -24.37 -5.27 -1.84
N GLY A 229 -24.04 -4.90 -3.07
CA GLY A 229 -24.12 -3.54 -3.59
C GLY A 229 -22.74 -2.95 -3.86
N ASN A 230 -22.61 -1.62 -3.78
CA ASN A 230 -21.33 -0.92 -4.00
C ASN A 230 -20.37 -1.04 -2.80
N ILE A 231 -20.25 -2.23 -2.23
CA ILE A 231 -19.34 -2.53 -1.14
C ILE A 231 -18.18 -3.33 -1.71
N HIS A 232 -16.97 -2.82 -1.46
CA HIS A 232 -15.74 -3.51 -1.79
C HIS A 232 -15.26 -4.25 -0.55
N ILE A 233 -15.14 -5.57 -0.65
CA ILE A 233 -14.77 -6.46 0.46
C ILE A 233 -13.27 -6.78 0.34
N PRO A 234 -12.39 -6.25 1.21
CA PRO A 234 -10.96 -6.48 1.13
C PRO A 234 -10.58 -7.96 1.28
N ILE A 235 -9.82 -8.50 0.32
CA ILE A 235 -9.26 -9.86 0.39
C ILE A 235 -7.98 -9.82 1.23
N LEU A 236 -7.93 -10.62 2.28
CA LEU A 236 -6.75 -10.80 3.14
C LEU A 236 -5.84 -11.90 2.58
N ASP A 237 -6.44 -12.98 2.11
CA ASP A 237 -5.74 -14.13 1.53
C ASP A 237 -6.67 -14.94 0.60
N ILE A 238 -6.09 -15.71 -0.31
CA ILE A 238 -6.83 -16.62 -1.22
C ILE A 238 -6.43 -18.05 -0.87
N LYS A 239 -7.39 -18.80 -0.32
CA LYS A 239 -7.24 -20.24 -0.01
C LYS A 239 -7.88 -21.06 -1.15
N GLN A 240 -7.60 -22.36 -1.21
CA GLN A 240 -7.94 -23.22 -2.34
C GLN A 240 -9.40 -23.08 -2.84
N ASN A 241 -10.38 -22.97 -1.94
CA ASN A 241 -11.81 -22.86 -2.29
C ASN A 241 -12.49 -21.61 -1.73
N TYR A 242 -11.74 -20.72 -1.05
CA TYR A 242 -12.31 -19.59 -0.32
C TYR A 242 -11.42 -18.36 -0.39
N TYR A 243 -12.05 -17.20 -0.51
CA TYR A 243 -11.43 -15.92 -0.16
C TYR A 243 -11.50 -15.71 1.35
N GLN A 244 -10.36 -15.49 1.99
CA GLN A 244 -10.32 -14.93 3.34
C GLN A 244 -10.43 -13.42 3.23
N VAL A 245 -11.45 -12.82 3.83
CA VAL A 245 -11.77 -11.41 3.67
C VAL A 245 -11.91 -10.69 5.00
N ALA A 246 -11.79 -9.37 4.98
CA ALA A 246 -12.19 -8.52 6.09
C ALA A 246 -13.58 -7.94 5.80
N ALA A 247 -14.51 -8.05 6.74
CA ALA A 247 -15.80 -7.35 6.64
C ALA A 247 -16.29 -7.04 8.05
N GLN A 248 -17.01 -5.93 8.23
CA GLN A 248 -17.65 -5.58 9.51
C GLN A 248 -16.71 -5.66 10.74
N GLY A 249 -15.41 -5.42 10.57
CA GLY A 249 -14.43 -5.51 11.67
C GLY A 249 -14.03 -6.93 12.11
N GLU A 250 -14.39 -7.96 11.34
CA GLU A 250 -14.03 -9.36 11.55
C GLU A 250 -13.44 -9.98 10.28
N VAL A 251 -13.01 -11.24 10.39
CA VAL A 251 -12.47 -12.02 9.28
C VAL A 251 -13.50 -13.09 8.89
N PHE A 252 -13.80 -13.16 7.60
CA PHE A 252 -14.75 -14.11 7.03
C PHE A 252 -14.15 -14.90 5.88
N TYR A 253 -14.84 -15.97 5.49
CA TYR A 253 -14.51 -16.83 4.36
C TYR A 253 -15.66 -16.82 3.35
N ILE A 254 -15.39 -16.49 2.10
CA ILE A 254 -16.37 -16.48 1.01
C ILE A 254 -15.96 -17.54 -0.01
N PRO A 255 -16.85 -18.48 -0.40
CA PRO A 255 -16.54 -19.45 -1.45
C PRO A 255 -16.14 -18.77 -2.76
N ILE A 256 -15.16 -19.35 -3.46
CA ILE A 256 -14.76 -18.86 -4.78
C ILE A 256 -15.86 -19.22 -5.78
N ASP A 257 -16.58 -18.20 -6.26
CA ASP A 257 -17.68 -18.33 -7.22
C ASP A 257 -17.70 -17.10 -8.15
N ALA A 258 -17.18 -17.27 -9.37
CA ALA A 258 -17.06 -16.20 -10.36
C ALA A 258 -18.42 -15.65 -10.86
N GLU A 259 -19.52 -16.39 -10.66
CA GLU A 259 -20.87 -15.91 -10.97
C GLU A 259 -21.39 -14.97 -9.88
N LYS A 260 -20.95 -15.15 -8.63
CA LYS A 260 -21.42 -14.36 -7.48
C LYS A 260 -20.52 -13.21 -7.09
N VAL A 261 -19.22 -13.28 -7.38
CA VAL A 261 -18.26 -12.21 -7.03
C VAL A 261 -17.40 -11.80 -8.21
N GLN A 262 -16.99 -10.54 -8.21
CA GLN A 262 -15.97 -9.99 -9.10
C GLN A 262 -14.71 -9.71 -8.28
N GLU A 263 -13.59 -10.31 -8.65
CA GLU A 263 -12.30 -9.91 -8.09
C GLU A 263 -11.88 -8.54 -8.63
N GLU A 264 -11.41 -7.70 -7.72
CA GLU A 264 -11.03 -6.32 -7.98
C GLU A 264 -9.68 -5.98 -7.37
N VAL A 265 -9.09 -4.92 -7.91
CA VAL A 265 -7.81 -4.39 -7.51
C VAL A 265 -7.98 -2.94 -7.11
N TRP A 266 -7.52 -2.66 -5.89
CA TRP A 266 -7.35 -1.32 -5.37
C TRP A 266 -6.10 -0.67 -5.93
N MET A 267 -6.26 0.54 -6.48
CA MET A 267 -5.14 1.37 -6.93
C MET A 267 -5.41 2.86 -6.72
N THR A 268 -4.36 3.67 -6.68
CA THR A 268 -4.47 5.13 -6.62
C THR A 268 -4.66 5.73 -8.00
N ALA A 269 -5.21 6.94 -8.10
CA ALA A 269 -5.32 7.65 -9.37
C ALA A 269 -3.98 7.81 -10.11
N ASN A 270 -2.89 8.00 -9.37
CA ASN A 270 -1.55 8.07 -9.96
C ASN A 270 -1.16 6.73 -10.60
N GLN A 271 -1.44 5.60 -9.94
CA GLN A 271 -1.15 4.27 -10.50
C GLN A 271 -1.98 3.99 -11.77
N LEU A 272 -3.25 4.43 -11.81
CA LEU A 272 -4.06 4.32 -13.03
C LEU A 272 -3.50 5.22 -14.15
N ALA A 273 -3.11 6.46 -13.83
CA ALA A 273 -2.49 7.37 -14.78
C ALA A 273 -1.15 6.83 -15.31
N ASP A 274 -0.35 6.23 -14.43
CA ASP A 274 0.88 5.53 -14.78
C ASP A 274 0.56 4.41 -15.77
N TRP A 275 -0.39 3.51 -15.46
CA TRP A 275 -0.84 2.47 -16.39
C TRP A 275 -1.28 3.02 -17.74
N LEU A 276 -2.11 4.07 -17.77
CA LEU A 276 -2.55 4.72 -19.00
C LEU A 276 -1.38 5.28 -19.83
N ALA A 277 -0.38 5.88 -19.17
CA ALA A 277 0.83 6.40 -19.80
C ALA A 277 1.73 5.28 -20.32
N LEU A 278 1.86 4.18 -19.56
CA LEU A 278 2.60 2.98 -19.95
C LEU A 278 1.98 2.38 -21.21
N LEU A 279 0.67 2.14 -21.21
CA LEU A 279 -0.03 1.53 -22.34
C LEU A 279 -0.05 2.43 -23.59
N LYS A 280 -0.17 3.76 -23.42
CA LYS A 280 -0.15 4.74 -24.52
C LYS A 280 1.12 4.62 -25.37
N ALA A 281 2.23 4.22 -24.76
CA ALA A 281 3.49 4.08 -25.48
C ALA A 281 3.38 3.04 -26.61
N PHE A 282 2.47 2.07 -26.56
CA PHE A 282 2.36 0.99 -27.56
C PHE A 282 1.51 1.33 -28.78
N GLU A 283 0.75 2.43 -28.77
CA GLU A 283 -0.21 2.80 -29.85
C GLU A 283 0.45 3.29 -31.15
N LYS A 284 1.77 3.51 -31.18
CA LYS A 284 2.42 4.02 -32.39
C LYS A 284 2.41 2.97 -33.51
N ALA A 285 1.72 3.28 -34.60
CA ALA A 285 1.83 2.56 -35.86
C ALA A 285 3.28 2.62 -36.36
N LEU A 286 3.97 1.48 -36.26
CA LEU A 286 5.31 1.28 -36.78
C LEU A 286 5.26 0.08 -37.74
N PRO A 287 6.16 0.01 -38.74
CA PRO A 287 6.36 -1.22 -39.50
C PRO A 287 6.64 -2.39 -38.54
N LEU A 288 6.08 -3.57 -38.81
CA LEU A 288 6.05 -4.73 -37.88
C LEU A 288 7.40 -5.01 -37.19
N GLN A 289 8.49 -5.06 -37.95
CA GLN A 289 9.82 -5.33 -37.40
C GLN A 289 10.31 -4.23 -36.42
N LYS A 290 10.01 -2.96 -36.71
CA LYS A 290 10.28 -1.83 -35.80
C LYS A 290 9.32 -1.84 -34.61
N GLN A 291 8.08 -2.26 -34.81
CA GLN A 291 7.07 -2.39 -33.77
C GLN A 291 7.51 -3.40 -32.71
N ARG A 292 7.97 -4.59 -33.12
CA ARG A 292 8.48 -5.63 -32.21
C ARG A 292 9.62 -5.12 -31.33
N THR A 293 10.64 -4.52 -31.94
CA THR A 293 11.80 -3.99 -31.21
C THR A 293 11.37 -2.88 -30.24
N ALA A 294 10.52 -1.96 -30.69
CA ALA A 294 10.01 -0.88 -29.85
C ALA A 294 9.13 -1.42 -28.71
N PHE A 295 8.32 -2.44 -28.96
CA PHE A 295 7.45 -3.09 -27.99
C PHE A 295 8.28 -3.73 -26.87
N VAL A 296 9.23 -4.60 -27.22
CA VAL A 296 10.12 -5.24 -26.23
C VAL A 296 10.91 -4.22 -25.44
N TYR A 297 11.48 -3.20 -26.11
CA TYR A 297 12.22 -2.15 -25.44
C TYR A 297 11.36 -1.37 -24.45
N ARG A 298 10.14 -0.97 -24.86
CA ARG A 298 9.19 -0.25 -23.99
C ARG A 298 8.75 -1.12 -22.83
N LEU A 299 8.31 -2.34 -23.08
CA LEU A 299 7.88 -3.28 -22.03
C LEU A 299 8.99 -3.51 -21.01
N ARG A 300 10.23 -3.77 -21.47
CA ARG A 300 11.40 -3.91 -20.59
C ARG A 300 11.63 -2.66 -19.76
N LYS A 301 11.65 -1.48 -20.39
CA LYS A 301 11.90 -0.21 -19.71
C LYS A 301 10.82 0.10 -18.68
N GLN A 302 9.55 -0.14 -19.01
CA GLN A 302 8.43 0.09 -18.12
C GLN A 302 8.47 -0.80 -16.89
N ILE A 303 8.75 -2.09 -17.09
CA ILE A 303 8.97 -3.03 -16.00
C ILE A 303 10.16 -2.60 -15.12
N GLN A 304 11.23 -2.12 -15.74
CA GLN A 304 12.39 -1.57 -15.02
C GLN A 304 12.02 -0.33 -14.20
N ASP A 305 11.30 0.62 -14.77
CA ASP A 305 10.90 1.85 -14.10
C ASP A 305 10.00 1.55 -12.89
N LEU A 306 9.19 0.47 -12.97
CA LEU A 306 8.32 0.01 -11.89
C LEU A 306 9.07 -0.73 -10.77
N ILE A 307 9.99 -1.64 -11.13
CA ILE A 307 10.61 -2.58 -10.17
C ILE A 307 12.00 -2.11 -9.74
N GLY A 308 12.59 -1.18 -10.47
CA GLY A 308 13.97 -0.72 -10.29
C GLY A 308 15.03 -1.70 -10.81
N SER A 309 14.64 -2.74 -11.54
CA SER A 309 15.56 -3.73 -12.11
C SER A 309 15.11 -4.24 -13.47
N TYR A 310 16.06 -4.63 -14.32
CA TYR A 310 15.74 -5.18 -15.64
C TYR A 310 15.17 -6.59 -15.53
N PRO A 311 14.03 -6.88 -16.19
CA PRO A 311 13.55 -8.25 -16.31
C PRO A 311 14.55 -9.10 -17.12
N PRO A 312 14.85 -10.32 -16.66
CA PRO A 312 15.63 -11.28 -17.44
C PRO A 312 14.88 -11.60 -18.73
N SER A 313 15.60 -11.70 -19.83
CA SER A 313 14.96 -11.76 -21.16
C SER A 313 14.35 -13.12 -21.48
N ASN A 314 14.85 -14.19 -20.84
CA ASN A 314 14.51 -15.58 -21.12
C ASN A 314 13.56 -16.22 -20.07
N ILE A 315 13.05 -15.44 -19.12
CA ILE A 315 12.08 -15.92 -18.13
C ILE A 315 10.72 -15.34 -18.50
N VAL A 316 9.66 -16.15 -18.34
CA VAL A 316 8.28 -15.70 -18.52
C VAL A 316 8.01 -14.52 -17.58
N LEU A 317 7.44 -13.45 -18.11
CA LEU A 317 7.25 -12.22 -17.35
C LEU A 317 6.36 -12.43 -16.13
N SER A 318 5.29 -13.23 -16.22
CA SER A 318 4.42 -13.55 -15.08
C SER A 318 5.18 -14.29 -13.96
N GLU A 319 6.02 -15.27 -14.31
CA GLU A 319 6.84 -16.00 -13.33
C GLU A 319 7.88 -15.11 -12.66
N TRP A 320 8.50 -14.21 -13.43
CA TRP A 320 9.46 -13.28 -12.88
C TRP A 320 8.77 -12.22 -12.02
N LEU A 321 7.67 -11.62 -12.51
CA LEU A 321 6.87 -10.63 -11.80
C LEU A 321 6.21 -11.21 -10.54
N ALA A 322 5.81 -12.48 -10.53
CA ALA A 322 5.32 -13.13 -9.32
C ALA A 322 6.37 -13.16 -8.18
N LYS A 323 7.66 -13.13 -8.54
CA LYS A 323 8.77 -12.98 -7.57
C LYS A 323 9.06 -11.51 -7.24
N GLN A 324 8.68 -10.59 -8.14
CA GLN A 324 8.85 -9.17 -7.94
C GLN A 324 7.66 -8.60 -7.15
N ARG A 325 7.98 -7.85 -6.12
CA ARG A 325 7.06 -7.38 -5.09
C ARG A 325 6.28 -6.13 -5.54
N VAL A 326 5.75 -6.10 -6.77
CA VAL A 326 5.27 -4.84 -7.38
C VAL A 326 4.10 -5.04 -8.35
N LEU A 327 3.22 -4.03 -8.38
CA LEU A 327 1.96 -3.82 -9.12
C LEU A 327 0.99 -5.02 -9.18
N PRO A 328 -0.33 -4.79 -9.02
CA PRO A 328 -1.32 -5.82 -9.30
C PRO A 328 -1.24 -6.24 -10.76
N ILE A 329 -1.18 -7.55 -10.99
CA ILE A 329 -1.21 -8.17 -12.31
C ILE A 329 -2.30 -9.22 -12.36
N ARG A 330 -2.91 -9.39 -13.53
CA ARG A 330 -3.84 -10.50 -13.79
C ARG A 330 -3.04 -11.81 -13.89
N GLN A 331 -3.50 -12.86 -13.20
CA GLN A 331 -2.84 -14.17 -13.19
C GLN A 331 -2.67 -14.75 -14.60
N ASP A 332 -3.72 -14.65 -15.42
CA ASP A 332 -3.74 -15.12 -16.81
C ASP A 332 -3.61 -13.97 -17.81
N SER A 333 -2.72 -13.01 -17.55
CA SER A 333 -2.47 -11.92 -18.50
C SER A 333 -1.97 -12.47 -19.85
N PRO A 334 -2.66 -12.15 -20.97
CA PRO A 334 -2.20 -12.48 -22.31
C PRO A 334 -0.81 -11.93 -22.65
N LEU A 335 -0.39 -10.82 -22.04
CA LEU A 335 0.91 -10.23 -22.25
C LEU A 335 2.01 -10.89 -21.41
N LEU A 336 1.72 -11.18 -20.14
CA LEU A 336 2.74 -11.62 -19.19
C LEU A 336 3.07 -13.11 -19.29
N GLN A 337 2.30 -13.90 -20.04
CA GLN A 337 2.62 -15.30 -20.36
C GLN A 337 3.85 -15.48 -21.27
N TYR A 338 4.43 -14.39 -21.79
CA TYR A 338 5.64 -14.42 -22.61
C TYR A 338 6.87 -13.90 -21.86
N SER A 339 8.04 -14.38 -22.26
CA SER A 339 9.34 -13.76 -21.99
C SER A 339 9.65 -12.66 -23.02
N LEU A 340 10.57 -11.76 -22.71
CA LEU A 340 10.98 -10.70 -23.65
C LEU A 340 11.68 -11.27 -24.89
N ASP A 341 12.40 -12.39 -24.77
CA ASP A 341 13.06 -13.08 -25.89
C ASP A 341 12.04 -13.78 -26.78
N GLU A 342 10.98 -14.36 -26.21
CA GLU A 342 9.86 -14.90 -27.00
C GLU A 342 9.22 -13.80 -27.87
N ILE A 343 8.83 -12.67 -27.25
CA ILE A 343 8.25 -11.53 -27.98
C ILE A 343 9.25 -10.95 -28.97
N GLY A 344 10.54 -10.93 -28.63
CA GLY A 344 11.57 -10.32 -29.47
C GLY A 344 12.00 -11.16 -30.67
N ARG A 345 11.86 -12.49 -30.61
CA ARG A 345 12.51 -13.38 -31.60
C ARG A 345 11.77 -14.68 -31.93
N LYS A 346 10.91 -15.21 -31.05
CA LYS A 346 10.39 -16.59 -31.20
C LYS A 346 8.96 -16.67 -31.71
N ILE A 347 8.12 -15.69 -31.39
CA ILE A 347 6.72 -15.68 -31.87
C ILE A 347 6.62 -14.96 -33.21
N GLU A 348 5.60 -15.26 -33.99
CA GLU A 348 5.36 -14.66 -35.31
C GLU A 348 4.99 -13.18 -35.23
N ASP A 349 5.26 -12.42 -36.30
CA ASP A 349 4.99 -10.97 -36.33
C ASP A 349 3.49 -10.64 -36.17
N CYS A 350 2.63 -11.50 -36.69
CA CYS A 350 1.19 -11.38 -36.52
C CYS A 350 0.74 -11.63 -35.07
N GLU A 351 1.40 -12.52 -34.32
CA GLU A 351 1.14 -12.72 -32.89
C GLU A 351 1.59 -11.50 -32.06
N VAL A 352 2.72 -10.87 -32.42
CA VAL A 352 3.13 -9.57 -31.82
C VAL A 352 2.09 -8.49 -32.08
N SER A 353 1.51 -8.47 -33.29
CA SER A 353 0.45 -7.52 -33.64
C SER A 353 -0.80 -7.71 -32.78
N LEU A 354 -1.19 -8.95 -32.50
CA LEU A 354 -2.28 -9.27 -31.56
C LEU A 354 -1.98 -8.76 -30.14
N LEU A 355 -0.76 -8.96 -29.63
CA LEU A 355 -0.35 -8.42 -28.33
C LEU A 355 -0.45 -6.89 -28.28
N VAL A 356 0.04 -6.19 -29.31
CA VAL A 356 -0.04 -4.73 -29.39
C VAL A 356 -1.49 -4.26 -29.44
N ASN A 357 -2.33 -4.94 -30.23
CA ASN A 357 -3.75 -4.60 -30.33
C ASN A 357 -4.45 -4.79 -28.98
N TRP A 358 -4.23 -5.94 -28.33
CA TRP A 358 -4.79 -6.22 -27.02
C TRP A 358 -4.39 -5.18 -25.96
N VAL A 359 -3.11 -4.79 -25.90
CA VAL A 359 -2.61 -3.72 -25.02
C VAL A 359 -3.34 -2.39 -25.29
N THR A 360 -3.63 -2.10 -26.55
CA THR A 360 -4.37 -0.90 -26.97
C THR A 360 -5.83 -0.98 -26.53
N GLU A 361 -6.48 -2.13 -26.65
CA GLU A 361 -7.86 -2.33 -26.20
C GLU A 361 -7.99 -2.26 -24.66
N ILE A 362 -7.05 -2.84 -23.91
CA ILE A 362 -7.01 -2.71 -22.44
C ILE A 362 -6.82 -1.24 -22.03
N ARG A 363 -6.02 -0.47 -22.75
CA ARG A 363 -5.92 0.96 -22.50
C ARG A 363 -7.27 1.66 -22.68
N LYS A 364 -8.04 1.33 -23.72
CA LYS A 364 -9.39 1.89 -23.92
C LYS A 364 -10.32 1.53 -22.76
N VAL A 365 -10.27 0.29 -22.25
CA VAL A 365 -11.01 -0.12 -21.04
C VAL A 365 -10.67 0.82 -19.87
N LEU A 366 -9.38 1.00 -19.57
CA LEU A 366 -8.94 1.88 -18.48
C LEU A 366 -9.29 3.35 -18.73
N GLN A 367 -9.24 3.83 -19.98
CA GLN A 367 -9.64 5.18 -20.35
C GLN A 367 -11.13 5.41 -20.11
N ASN A 368 -11.99 4.46 -20.49
CA ASN A 368 -13.42 4.53 -20.24
C ASN A 368 -13.70 4.64 -18.74
N VAL A 369 -13.07 3.79 -17.92
CA VAL A 369 -13.20 3.86 -16.45
C VAL A 369 -12.71 5.22 -15.90
N SER A 370 -11.59 5.73 -16.40
CA SER A 370 -11.04 7.00 -15.92
C SER A 370 -11.83 8.23 -16.35
N SER A 371 -12.56 8.13 -17.47
CA SER A 371 -13.31 9.24 -18.07
C SER A 371 -14.71 9.34 -17.48
N ASP A 372 -15.36 8.20 -17.26
CA ASP A 372 -16.62 8.11 -16.55
C ASP A 372 -16.65 6.87 -15.65
N SER A 373 -16.45 7.11 -14.36
CA SER A 373 -16.36 6.08 -13.34
C SER A 373 -17.70 5.46 -12.96
N THR A 374 -18.84 6.05 -13.34
CA THR A 374 -20.18 5.53 -13.01
C THR A 374 -20.74 4.63 -14.11
N GLN A 375 -20.10 4.58 -15.29
CA GLN A 375 -20.51 3.72 -16.40
C GLN A 375 -19.87 2.34 -16.29
N LYS A 376 -20.68 1.30 -16.47
CA LYS A 376 -20.23 -0.08 -16.61
C LYS A 376 -19.40 -0.22 -17.88
N VAL A 377 -18.12 -0.52 -17.72
CA VAL A 377 -17.27 -0.98 -18.82
C VAL A 377 -17.44 -2.49 -18.97
N ALA A 378 -18.32 -2.90 -19.88
CA ALA A 378 -18.53 -4.30 -20.23
C ALA A 378 -18.00 -4.58 -21.64
N PHE A 379 -17.32 -5.70 -21.81
CA PHE A 379 -16.79 -6.11 -23.10
C PHE A 379 -16.72 -7.63 -23.19
N ARG A 380 -16.72 -8.15 -24.42
CA ARG A 380 -16.52 -9.57 -24.70
C ARG A 380 -15.24 -9.75 -25.51
N PRO A 381 -14.30 -10.61 -25.06
CA PRO A 381 -13.12 -10.91 -25.85
C PRO A 381 -13.52 -11.75 -27.07
N LYS A 382 -13.13 -11.29 -28.26
CA LYS A 382 -13.23 -12.07 -29.49
C LYS A 382 -11.89 -12.73 -29.75
N TYR A 383 -11.88 -14.06 -29.83
CA TYR A 383 -10.65 -14.81 -30.05
C TYR A 383 -10.41 -15.12 -31.54
N PRO A 384 -9.15 -15.23 -31.97
CA PRO A 384 -8.76 -15.70 -33.29
C PRO A 384 -9.51 -17.00 -33.68
N THR A 385 -10.20 -17.00 -34.82
CA THR A 385 -10.76 -18.23 -35.40
C THR A 385 -9.74 -18.91 -36.30
N THR A 386 -9.89 -20.22 -36.55
CA THR A 386 -8.95 -21.05 -37.32
C THR A 386 -8.71 -20.60 -38.78
N SER A 387 -9.40 -19.57 -39.25
CA SER A 387 -9.27 -19.00 -40.60
C SER A 387 -8.15 -17.96 -40.73
N ILE A 388 -7.49 -17.58 -39.64
CA ILE A 388 -6.40 -16.60 -39.69
C ILE A 388 -5.14 -17.27 -40.26
N SER A 389 -4.58 -16.68 -41.32
CA SER A 389 -3.34 -17.14 -41.98
C SER A 389 -2.07 -17.05 -41.11
N CYS A 390 -2.21 -16.57 -39.88
CA CYS A 390 -1.16 -16.44 -38.88
C CYS A 390 -1.03 -17.76 -38.09
N PRO A 391 0.13 -18.43 -38.12
CA PRO A 391 0.36 -19.60 -37.29
C PRO A 391 0.60 -19.17 -35.84
N LEU A 392 -0.48 -19.02 -35.07
CA LEU A 392 -0.43 -18.64 -33.65
C LEU A 392 0.05 -19.78 -32.76
N SER A 393 0.90 -19.45 -31.79
CA SER A 393 1.28 -20.35 -30.70
C SER A 393 0.08 -20.67 -29.79
N GLU A 394 0.20 -21.68 -28.91
CA GLU A 394 -0.84 -21.96 -27.89
C GLU A 394 -1.08 -20.77 -26.94
N LYS A 395 -0.06 -19.93 -26.71
CA LYS A 395 -0.20 -18.67 -25.97
C LYS A 395 -0.94 -17.62 -26.82
N GLY A 396 -0.62 -17.56 -28.11
CA GLY A 396 -1.21 -16.63 -29.08
C GLY A 396 -2.71 -16.82 -29.26
N LYS A 397 -3.17 -18.09 -29.27
CA LYS A 397 -4.60 -18.44 -29.33
C LYS A 397 -5.41 -17.92 -28.12
N LYS A 398 -4.75 -17.62 -27.00
CA LYS A 398 -5.36 -17.05 -25.79
C LYS A 398 -5.38 -15.52 -25.77
N ILE A 399 -4.84 -14.86 -26.80
CA ILE A 399 -4.90 -13.41 -26.92
C ILE A 399 -6.20 -13.05 -27.66
N PRO A 400 -7.09 -12.23 -27.06
CA PRO A 400 -8.22 -11.69 -27.79
C PRO A 400 -7.75 -10.87 -29.00
N GLU A 401 -8.30 -11.15 -30.17
CA GLU A 401 -8.10 -10.37 -31.40
C GLU A 401 -8.67 -8.97 -31.25
N SER A 402 -9.83 -8.85 -30.61
CA SER A 402 -10.48 -7.57 -30.31
C SER A 402 -11.34 -7.69 -29.04
N LEU A 403 -11.69 -6.55 -28.45
CA LEU A 403 -12.70 -6.46 -27.40
C LEU A 403 -13.97 -5.84 -28.00
N GLU A 404 -15.08 -6.56 -27.95
CA GLU A 404 -16.38 -6.05 -28.37
C GLU A 404 -17.05 -5.37 -27.16
N PHE A 405 -17.04 -4.04 -27.15
CA PHE A 405 -17.63 -3.25 -26.07
C PHE A 405 -19.16 -3.28 -26.17
N GLU A 406 -19.79 -3.59 -25.04
CA GLU A 406 -21.24 -3.47 -24.91
C GLU A 406 -21.64 -1.98 -24.85
N PRO A 407 -22.88 -1.62 -25.21
CA PRO A 407 -23.37 -0.25 -25.06
C PRO A 407 -23.19 0.26 -23.62
N SER A 408 -22.91 1.56 -23.48
CA SER A 408 -22.77 2.18 -22.17
C SER A 408 -24.03 1.95 -21.34
N ALA A 409 -23.83 1.45 -20.13
CA ALA A 409 -24.87 1.25 -19.14
C ALA A 409 -24.37 1.73 -17.78
N PRO A 410 -25.25 2.20 -16.87
CA PRO A 410 -24.86 2.49 -15.50
C PRO A 410 -24.21 1.28 -14.82
N LEU A 411 -23.21 1.50 -13.96
CA LEU A 411 -22.54 0.45 -13.21
C LEU A 411 -23.47 -0.23 -12.19
N GLY A 412 -24.48 0.49 -11.70
CA GLY A 412 -25.53 -0.05 -10.85
C GLY A 412 -26.78 0.83 -10.83
N SER A 413 -27.61 0.64 -9.81
CA SER A 413 -28.92 1.29 -9.69
C SER A 413 -28.85 2.80 -9.42
N ASP A 414 -27.70 3.30 -8.97
CA ASP A 414 -27.47 4.71 -8.61
C ASP A 414 -25.99 5.11 -8.79
N ASP A 415 -25.71 6.40 -8.61
CA ASP A 415 -24.37 7.00 -8.74
C ASP A 415 -23.37 6.58 -7.64
N ASN A 416 -23.83 5.86 -6.62
CA ASN A 416 -22.89 5.28 -5.66
C ASN A 416 -22.10 4.15 -6.31
N TYR A 417 -22.68 3.42 -7.28
CA TYR A 417 -21.95 2.41 -8.04
C TYR A 417 -20.94 3.07 -8.98
N ARG A 418 -19.69 3.09 -8.55
CA ARG A 418 -18.62 3.74 -9.30
C ARG A 418 -17.28 3.04 -9.08
N TYR A 419 -16.40 3.14 -10.06
CA TYR A 419 -15.05 2.60 -9.97
C TYR A 419 -14.12 3.44 -9.09
N ASP A 420 -14.38 4.75 -8.94
CA ASP A 420 -13.54 5.68 -8.21
C ASP A 420 -14.14 6.09 -6.86
N HIS A 421 -13.30 6.25 -5.84
CA HIS A 421 -13.74 6.62 -4.50
C HIS A 421 -12.81 7.67 -3.91
N SER A 422 -13.38 8.59 -3.13
CA SER A 422 -12.59 9.53 -2.33
C SER A 422 -12.16 8.85 -1.03
N LEU A 423 -10.88 8.55 -0.93
CA LEU A 423 -10.24 8.10 0.30
C LEU A 423 -9.30 9.21 0.79
N TYR A 424 -9.71 9.91 1.85
CA TYR A 424 -8.94 11.00 2.46
C TYR A 424 -8.57 12.13 1.49
N GLY A 425 -9.53 12.53 0.65
CA GLY A 425 -9.33 13.57 -0.37
C GLY A 425 -8.42 13.12 -1.52
N LYS A 426 -8.20 11.81 -1.67
CA LYS A 426 -7.51 11.19 -2.80
C LYS A 426 -8.43 10.25 -3.52
N THR A 427 -8.46 10.35 -4.84
CA THR A 427 -9.16 9.39 -5.68
C THR A 427 -8.39 8.07 -5.70
N VAL A 428 -9.09 6.99 -5.36
CA VAL A 428 -8.66 5.61 -5.49
C VAL A 428 -9.64 4.88 -6.38
N TYR A 429 -9.20 3.80 -7.03
CA TYR A 429 -10.02 3.00 -7.94
C TYR A 429 -10.09 1.56 -7.45
N TRP A 430 -11.24 0.94 -7.61
CA TRP A 430 -11.44 -0.51 -7.51
C TRP A 430 -11.77 -1.03 -8.90
N LEU A 431 -10.80 -1.67 -9.54
CA LEU A 431 -10.93 -2.14 -10.93
C LEU A 431 -11.04 -3.66 -10.97
N PRO A 432 -11.96 -4.24 -11.74
CA PRO A 432 -11.95 -5.66 -12.05
C PRO A 432 -10.54 -6.12 -12.48
N VAL A 433 -10.06 -7.24 -11.93
CA VAL A 433 -8.73 -7.79 -12.26
C VAL A 433 -8.55 -7.99 -13.77
N GLU A 434 -9.64 -8.30 -14.48
CA GLU A 434 -9.66 -8.50 -15.93
C GLU A 434 -9.37 -7.23 -16.75
N PHE A 435 -9.47 -6.03 -16.14
CA PHE A 435 -9.11 -4.76 -16.78
C PHE A 435 -7.61 -4.50 -16.74
N LEU A 436 -6.84 -5.31 -16.01
CA LEU A 436 -5.40 -5.16 -15.90
C LEU A 436 -4.67 -5.87 -17.04
N PRO A 437 -3.55 -5.28 -17.50
CA PRO A 437 -2.72 -5.86 -18.55
C PRO A 437 -1.92 -7.09 -18.10
#